data_AF-A0A260RNV8-F1
#
_entry.id   AF-A0A260RNV8-F1
#
_cell.length_a   1.000
_cell.length_b   1.000
_cell.length_c   1.000
_cell.angle_alpha   90.00
_cell.angle_beta   90.00
_cell.angle_gamma   90.00
#
_symmetry.space_group_name_H-M   'P 1'
#
loop_
_entity.id
_entity.type
_entity.pdbx_description
1 polymer ?
#
loop_
_entity_poly.entity_id
_entity_poly.type
_entity_poly.pdbx_seq_one_letter_code
_entity_poly.pdbx_strand_id
1 'polypeptide(L)'
;MNTPLVLAQALTSPDAPPMASGVLELMSYLMWMSTALGVLAMMGGGAKFFWSRMYGADDRTALQMCGGGLVIAVAAMLIDTVLLSQISSEEASDVRLSDPPAVPDAPVSDAPALPASDVAPEAPMDWTPLVWMVVVVLALALAAYLIVRTRSHVVDRRNAKKALEADYAAAHAVYSEVADAYAAYLADPYSIFIRPLLDDLTEPRTAAFIDAFAAMNDSRPEQCPDTAERVQAFAVVAQKARTAWRSADGYARTMGLRVTSVEGQRTVRRIRSALGIALDDSATGQERETALRTVQELAAGIVTIPDRIYDSAKIAIETTTRKQLTS
;
A
#
# COMPACT_ATOMS: atom_id res chain seq x y z
N MET A 1 59.17 7.84 -76.46
CA MET A 1 59.45 9.00 -75.59
C MET A 1 58.16 9.37 -74.91
N ASN A 2 58.13 9.22 -73.58
CA ASN A 2 57.04 9.56 -72.69
C ASN A 2 57.05 11.06 -72.40
N THR A 3 55.90 11.74 -72.42
CA THR A 3 55.34 12.48 -71.27
C THR A 3 53.98 13.10 -71.63
N PRO A 4 53.11 13.34 -70.61
CA PRO A 4 51.65 13.40 -70.74
C PRO A 4 51.09 14.83 -70.65
N LEU A 5 49.83 15.03 -71.04
CA LEU A 5 49.11 16.28 -70.76
C LEU A 5 47.67 16.01 -70.28
N VAL A 6 47.59 15.83 -68.97
CA VAL A 6 46.63 16.38 -67.99
C VAL A 6 45.22 16.75 -68.50
N LEU A 7 44.23 15.99 -68.00
CA LEU A 7 42.82 16.37 -67.92
C LEU A 7 42.63 17.58 -66.99
N ALA A 8 42.00 18.65 -67.47
CA ALA A 8 41.36 19.64 -66.62
C ALA A 8 39.90 19.20 -66.37
N GLN A 9 39.67 18.47 -65.26
CA GLN A 9 38.34 18.24 -64.70
C GLN A 9 37.89 19.51 -63.95
N ALA A 10 36.88 20.19 -64.48
CA ALA A 10 36.15 21.21 -63.77
C ALA A 10 35.29 20.55 -62.68
N LEU A 11 35.79 20.54 -61.43
CA LEU A 11 35.03 20.17 -60.24
C LEU A 11 34.14 21.34 -59.82
N THR A 12 32.87 21.31 -60.24
CA THR A 12 31.78 22.04 -59.60
C THR A 12 31.65 21.57 -58.16
N SER A 13 31.94 22.45 -57.20
CA SER A 13 31.60 22.23 -55.79
C SER A 13 30.07 22.25 -55.63
N PRO A 14 29.45 21.25 -54.98
CA PRO A 14 28.02 21.28 -54.68
C PRO A 14 27.77 22.23 -53.51
N ASP A 15 27.10 23.35 -53.76
CA ASP A 15 26.58 24.22 -52.71
C ASP A 15 25.69 23.40 -51.77
N ALA A 16 26.04 23.40 -50.48
CA ALA A 16 25.26 22.73 -49.45
C ALA A 16 23.84 23.31 -49.38
N PRO A 17 22.78 22.49 -49.29
CA PRO A 17 21.42 22.97 -49.30
C PRO A 17 21.14 23.86 -48.08
N PRO A 18 20.47 25.02 -48.25
CA PRO A 18 20.21 26.00 -47.18
C PRO A 18 19.31 25.50 -46.04
N MET A 19 18.83 24.26 -46.12
CA MET A 19 18.02 23.60 -45.09
C MET A 19 18.87 23.00 -43.94
N ALA A 20 20.19 22.90 -44.10
CA ALA A 20 21.06 22.24 -43.10
C ALA A 20 21.29 23.08 -41.83
N SER A 21 21.35 24.41 -41.96
CA SER A 21 21.57 25.32 -40.82
C SER A 21 20.39 25.32 -39.83
N GLY A 22 19.16 25.36 -40.34
CA GLY A 22 17.96 25.32 -39.52
C GLY A 22 17.78 24.01 -38.75
N VAL A 23 18.23 22.88 -39.31
CA VAL A 23 18.16 21.57 -38.65
C VAL A 23 19.18 21.48 -37.50
N LEU A 24 20.39 22.02 -37.68
CA LEU A 24 21.41 22.06 -36.63
C LEU A 24 21.00 22.98 -35.46
N GLU A 25 20.39 24.12 -35.76
CA GLU A 25 19.88 25.03 -34.75
C GLU A 25 18.73 24.40 -33.96
N LEU A 26 17.79 23.72 -34.64
CA LEU A 26 16.73 22.96 -33.99
C LEU A 26 17.28 21.83 -33.10
N MET A 27 18.29 21.09 -33.57
CA MET A 27 18.96 20.05 -32.77
C MET A 27 19.63 20.63 -31.52
N SER A 28 20.30 21.78 -31.64
CA SER A 28 20.92 22.48 -30.52
C SER A 28 19.89 22.91 -29.47
N TYR A 29 18.77 23.49 -29.90
CA TYR A 29 17.66 23.85 -28.99
C TYR A 29 17.04 22.61 -28.33
N LEU A 30 16.89 21.52 -29.07
CA LEU A 30 16.31 20.27 -28.55
C LEU A 30 17.23 19.61 -27.51
N MET A 31 18.55 19.69 -27.72
CA MET A 31 19.53 19.27 -26.72
C MET A 31 19.45 20.11 -25.45
N TRP A 32 19.47 21.44 -25.56
CA TRP A 32 19.34 22.33 -24.41
C TRP A 32 18.05 22.10 -23.62
N MET A 33 16.94 21.86 -24.31
CA MET A 33 15.67 21.54 -23.67
C MET A 33 15.70 20.20 -22.94
N SER A 34 16.35 19.19 -23.51
CA SER A 34 16.56 17.89 -22.87
C SER A 34 17.40 18.03 -21.59
N THR A 35 18.48 18.82 -21.63
CA THR A 35 19.32 19.06 -20.45
C THR A 35 18.57 19.83 -19.37
N ALA A 36 17.85 20.90 -19.74
CA ALA A 36 17.05 21.69 -18.81
C ALA A 36 15.96 20.86 -18.14
N LEU A 37 15.30 19.97 -18.90
CA LEU A 37 14.29 19.05 -18.38
C LEU A 37 14.90 18.04 -17.40
N GLY A 38 16.10 17.52 -17.68
CA GLY A 38 16.84 16.64 -16.78
C GLY A 38 17.19 17.30 -15.45
N VAL A 39 17.66 18.56 -15.49
CA VAL A 39 17.98 19.33 -14.28
C VAL A 39 16.73 19.62 -13.45
N LEU A 40 15.62 19.99 -14.08
CA LEU A 40 14.34 20.21 -13.39
C LEU A 40 13.81 18.92 -12.73
N ALA A 41 13.93 17.78 -13.41
CA ALA A 41 13.56 16.49 -12.83
C ALA A 41 14.42 16.14 -11.61
N MET A 42 15.73 16.42 -11.66
CA MET A 42 16.63 16.25 -10.50
C MET A 42 16.27 17.19 -9.34
N MET A 43 16.00 18.47 -9.60
CA MET A 43 15.60 19.41 -8.56
C MET A 43 14.26 19.02 -7.91
N GLY A 44 13.27 18.60 -8.72
CA GLY A 44 11.98 18.12 -8.23
C GLY A 44 12.11 16.84 -7.40
N GLY A 45 12.94 15.89 -7.82
CA GLY A 45 13.26 14.68 -7.06
C GLY A 45 13.96 14.99 -5.73
N GLY A 46 14.96 15.88 -5.76
CA GLY A 46 15.70 16.31 -4.58
C GLY A 46 14.84 17.04 -3.55
N ALA A 47 14.00 17.97 -4.00
CA ALA A 47 13.07 18.70 -3.12
C ALA A 47 12.07 17.75 -2.45
N LYS A 48 11.53 16.77 -3.19
CA LYS A 48 10.59 15.79 -2.65
C LYS A 48 11.27 14.84 -1.64
N PHE A 49 12.50 14.42 -1.91
CA PHE A 49 13.30 13.60 -0.98
C PHE A 49 13.64 14.35 0.32
N PHE A 50 14.00 15.63 0.20
CA PHE A 50 14.23 16.49 1.37
C PHE A 50 12.94 16.66 2.20
N TRP A 51 11.80 16.82 1.53
CA TRP A 51 10.50 16.92 2.18
C TRP A 51 10.07 15.60 2.84
N SER A 52 10.29 14.44 2.22
CA SER A 52 9.97 13.14 2.85
C SER A 52 10.81 12.89 4.09
N ARG A 53 12.10 13.26 4.06
CA ARG A 53 13.01 13.16 5.20
C ARG A 53 12.61 14.06 6.36
N MET A 54 12.08 15.26 6.09
CA MET A 54 11.64 16.17 7.16
C MET A 54 10.28 15.79 7.78
N TYR A 55 9.38 15.18 7.01
CA TYR A 55 8.00 14.90 7.46
C TYR A 55 7.72 13.42 7.77
N GLY A 56 8.76 12.57 7.75
CA GLY A 56 8.67 11.17 8.21
C GLY A 56 7.83 10.26 7.31
N ALA A 57 7.71 10.56 6.02
CA ALA A 57 6.97 9.74 5.06
C ALA A 57 7.88 8.69 4.38
N ASP A 58 7.34 7.50 4.10
CA ASP A 58 8.05 6.32 3.58
C ASP A 58 9.06 6.60 2.43
N ASP A 59 10.33 6.27 2.66
CA ASP A 59 11.49 6.58 1.80
C ASP A 59 11.57 5.80 0.47
N ARG A 60 10.82 4.71 0.33
CA ARG A 60 10.98 3.77 -0.80
C ARG A 60 10.60 4.35 -2.17
N THR A 61 9.72 5.35 -2.23
CA THR A 61 9.28 5.94 -3.51
C THR A 61 10.25 7.00 -4.04
N ALA A 62 11.04 7.64 -3.17
CA ALA A 62 11.95 8.71 -3.56
C ALA A 62 13.22 8.16 -4.25
N LEU A 63 13.74 7.02 -3.76
CA LEU A 63 14.91 6.37 -4.35
C LEU A 63 14.66 5.90 -5.80
N GLN A 64 13.45 5.38 -6.08
CA GLN A 64 13.07 4.94 -7.42
C GLN A 64 12.95 6.10 -8.42
N MET A 65 12.57 7.30 -7.98
CA MET A 65 12.47 8.47 -8.84
C MET A 65 13.85 9.09 -9.16
N CYS A 66 14.79 9.09 -8.21
CA CYS A 66 16.18 9.52 -8.49
C CYS A 66 16.89 8.57 -9.47
N GLY A 67 16.65 7.26 -9.36
CA GLY A 67 17.23 6.28 -10.28
C GLY A 67 16.77 6.46 -11.73
N GLY A 68 15.49 6.79 -11.95
CA GLY A 68 14.95 7.01 -13.30
C GLY A 68 15.51 8.25 -14.01
N GLY A 69 15.73 9.34 -13.28
CA GLY A 69 16.28 10.58 -13.84
C GLY A 69 17.74 10.46 -14.27
N LEU A 70 18.54 9.71 -13.51
CA LEU A 70 19.96 9.48 -13.82
C LEU A 70 20.15 8.68 -15.12
N VAL A 71 19.32 7.67 -15.36
CA VAL A 71 19.39 6.83 -16.57
C VAL A 71 19.09 7.64 -17.84
N ILE A 72 18.12 8.56 -17.77
CA ILE A 72 17.76 9.43 -18.90
C ILE A 72 18.89 10.45 -19.19
N ALA A 73 19.48 11.04 -18.14
CA ALA A 73 20.59 11.98 -18.29
C ALA A 73 21.85 11.33 -18.89
N VAL A 74 22.17 10.10 -18.46
CA VAL A 74 23.31 9.34 -18.99
C VAL A 74 23.06 8.92 -20.44
N ALA A 75 21.84 8.51 -20.80
CA ALA A 75 21.49 8.16 -22.18
C ALA A 75 21.62 9.37 -23.13
N ALA A 76 21.23 10.56 -22.70
CA ALA A 76 21.37 11.79 -23.49
C ALA A 76 22.85 12.17 -23.75
N MET A 77 23.72 12.04 -22.74
CA MET A 77 25.16 12.29 -22.90
C MET A 77 25.86 11.29 -23.84
N LEU A 78 25.42 10.02 -23.84
CA LEU A 78 25.99 9.01 -24.73
C LEU A 78 25.62 9.25 -26.21
N ILE A 79 24.45 9.81 -26.47
CA ILE A 79 24.03 10.17 -27.84
C ILE A 79 24.84 11.37 -28.36
N ASP A 80 25.10 12.35 -27.50
CA ASP A 80 25.88 13.57 -27.83
C ASP A 80 27.33 13.25 -28.20
N THR A 81 27.98 12.41 -27.39
CA THR A 81 29.37 11.99 -27.62
C THR A 81 29.54 11.17 -28.91
N VAL A 82 28.54 10.38 -29.29
CA VAL A 82 28.56 9.58 -30.54
C VAL A 82 28.28 10.45 -31.78
N LEU A 83 27.40 11.45 -31.68
CA LEU A 83 27.09 12.36 -32.79
C LEU A 83 28.20 13.39 -33.04
N LEU A 84 28.78 13.98 -31.99
CA LEU A 84 29.89 14.95 -32.13
C LEU A 84 31.19 14.29 -32.60
N SER A 85 31.43 13.02 -32.25
CA SER A 85 32.59 12.25 -32.71
C SER A 85 32.62 12.03 -34.23
N GLN A 86 31.47 12.04 -34.91
CA GLN A 86 31.41 11.81 -36.36
C GLN A 86 31.77 13.07 -37.16
N ILE A 87 31.50 14.26 -36.62
CA ILE A 87 31.71 15.54 -37.32
C ILE A 87 33.17 15.98 -37.25
N SER A 88 33.89 15.65 -36.17
CA SER A 88 35.28 16.08 -35.99
C SER A 88 36.31 15.34 -36.85
N SER A 89 35.90 14.32 -37.63
CA SER A 89 36.83 13.48 -38.39
C SER A 89 37.03 13.90 -39.86
N GLU A 90 36.30 14.90 -40.35
CA GLU A 90 36.41 15.39 -41.74
C GLU A 90 37.31 16.63 -41.92
N GLU A 91 37.71 17.32 -40.85
CA GLU A 91 38.36 18.64 -40.93
C GLU A 91 39.88 18.60 -40.64
N ALA A 92 40.58 17.58 -41.13
CA ALA A 92 42.03 17.44 -40.99
C ALA A 92 42.70 17.07 -42.31
N SER A 93 42.57 17.92 -43.35
CA SER A 93 43.51 17.99 -44.48
C SER A 93 43.23 19.24 -45.32
N ASP A 94 43.88 20.37 -45.00
CA ASP A 94 44.74 21.07 -45.97
C ASP A 94 45.45 22.26 -45.30
N VAL A 95 46.77 22.15 -45.11
CA VAL A 95 47.65 23.29 -44.84
C VAL A 95 48.82 23.15 -45.81
N ARG A 96 48.87 24.00 -46.84
CA ARG A 96 50.08 24.20 -47.64
C ARG A 96 50.35 25.68 -47.96
N LEU A 97 51.46 26.10 -47.38
CA LEU A 97 52.31 27.29 -47.46
C LEU A 97 52.64 27.81 -48.88
N SER A 98 52.62 29.14 -49.11
CA SER A 98 53.78 30.00 -49.49
C SER A 98 53.36 31.33 -50.17
N ASP A 99 54.08 32.40 -49.81
CA ASP A 99 54.01 33.83 -50.22
C ASP A 99 55.11 34.14 -51.31
N PRO A 100 55.51 35.42 -51.62
CA PRO A 100 55.14 36.44 -52.64
C PRO A 100 56.18 36.55 -53.84
N PRO A 101 56.44 37.65 -54.65
CA PRO A 101 55.99 39.07 -54.69
C PRO A 101 55.78 39.81 -56.07
N ALA A 102 55.44 41.12 -55.98
CA ALA A 102 55.80 42.30 -56.85
C ALA A 102 54.74 43.00 -57.78
N VAL A 103 54.11 44.10 -57.31
CA VAL A 103 54.15 45.57 -57.71
C VAL A 103 54.37 45.98 -59.21
N PRO A 104 53.95 47.17 -59.79
CA PRO A 104 53.07 48.32 -59.40
C PRO A 104 52.04 48.82 -60.49
N ASP A 105 51.22 49.82 -60.13
CA ASP A 105 50.95 51.10 -60.85
C ASP A 105 49.48 51.59 -60.84
N ALA A 106 49.32 52.89 -60.53
CA ALA A 106 48.09 53.69 -60.41
C ALA A 106 47.63 54.20 -61.81
N PRO A 107 46.73 55.22 -62.00
CA PRO A 107 45.89 56.01 -61.08
C PRO A 107 44.45 56.36 -61.62
N VAL A 108 43.75 57.25 -60.90
CA VAL A 108 42.67 58.20 -61.36
C VAL A 108 41.22 57.67 -61.49
N SER A 109 40.29 58.18 -60.68
CA SER A 109 39.35 59.25 -61.08
C SER A 109 38.25 59.53 -60.04
N ASP A 110 37.93 60.81 -59.90
CA ASP A 110 36.99 61.44 -58.97
C ASP A 110 35.49 61.32 -59.34
N ALA A 111 34.66 61.26 -58.29
CA ALA A 111 33.34 61.90 -58.12
C ALA A 111 32.09 61.34 -58.89
N PRO A 112 30.87 61.82 -58.61
CA PRO A 112 30.05 61.52 -57.42
C PRO A 112 28.60 61.08 -57.78
N ALA A 113 27.96 60.20 -57.01
CA ALA A 113 26.50 60.07 -57.05
C ALA A 113 25.96 59.36 -55.79
N LEU A 114 25.02 60.01 -55.11
CA LEU A 114 24.09 59.40 -54.16
C LEU A 114 23.44 58.16 -54.78
N PRO A 115 23.12 57.15 -53.96
CA PRO A 115 21.75 56.70 -53.98
C PRO A 115 21.10 56.63 -52.60
N ALA A 116 19.83 56.99 -52.62
CA ALA A 116 18.81 56.85 -51.60
C ALA A 116 19.04 55.73 -50.59
N SER A 117 18.88 56.07 -49.31
CA SER A 117 18.56 55.13 -48.26
C SER A 117 17.18 54.53 -48.55
N ASP A 118 17.14 53.42 -49.29
CA ASP A 118 16.00 52.51 -49.26
C ASP A 118 16.02 51.83 -47.87
N VAL A 119 15.16 52.33 -46.98
CA VAL A 119 14.81 51.62 -45.74
C VAL A 119 14.06 50.35 -46.17
N ALA A 120 14.79 49.24 -46.27
CA ALA A 120 14.19 47.93 -46.43
C ALA A 120 13.17 47.72 -45.29
N PRO A 121 11.94 47.25 -45.59
CA PRO A 121 10.95 47.00 -44.55
C PRO A 121 11.54 45.98 -43.57
N GLU A 122 11.57 46.32 -42.27
CA GLU A 122 11.97 45.42 -41.20
C GLU A 122 11.27 44.07 -41.39
N ALA A 123 12.04 43.02 -41.66
CA ALA A 123 11.51 41.67 -41.81
C ALA A 123 10.72 41.32 -40.53
N PRO A 124 9.47 40.85 -40.64
CA PRO A 124 8.66 40.55 -39.47
C PRO A 124 9.38 39.53 -38.60
N MET A 125 9.59 39.88 -37.33
CA MET A 125 10.28 39.04 -36.36
C MET A 125 9.60 37.66 -36.29
N ASP A 126 10.36 36.61 -36.52
CA ASP A 126 9.84 35.25 -36.52
C ASP A 126 9.63 34.74 -35.08
N TRP A 127 8.39 34.80 -34.61
CA TRP A 127 7.99 34.35 -33.27
C TRP A 127 7.78 32.83 -33.17
N THR A 128 7.95 32.09 -34.27
CA THR A 128 7.66 30.65 -34.34
C THR A 128 8.38 29.83 -33.27
N PRO A 129 9.68 30.05 -32.95
CA PRO A 129 10.37 29.30 -31.90
C PRO A 129 9.77 29.52 -30.50
N LEU A 130 9.34 30.76 -30.20
CA LEU A 130 8.73 31.10 -28.91
C LEU A 130 7.37 30.41 -28.73
N VAL A 131 6.59 30.31 -29.81
CA VAL A 131 5.30 29.60 -29.80
C VAL A 131 5.51 28.11 -29.50
N TRP A 132 6.49 27.45 -30.12
CA TRP A 132 6.80 26.05 -29.84
C TRP A 132 7.25 25.80 -28.39
N MET A 133 8.05 26.71 -27.82
CA MET A 133 8.48 26.63 -26.42
C MET A 133 7.28 26.69 -25.46
N VAL A 134 6.35 27.61 -25.69
CA VAL A 134 5.12 27.73 -24.88
C VAL A 134 4.25 26.47 -25.01
N VAL A 135 4.11 25.92 -26.22
CA VAL A 135 3.36 24.68 -26.46
C VAL A 135 3.99 23.48 -25.73
N VAL A 136 5.32 23.33 -25.77
CA VAL A 136 6.02 22.26 -25.07
C VAL A 136 5.84 22.37 -23.55
N VAL A 137 5.98 23.57 -22.99
CA VAL A 137 5.79 23.80 -21.55
C VAL A 137 4.35 23.49 -21.12
N LEU A 138 3.36 23.94 -21.90
CA LEU A 138 1.94 23.63 -21.64
C LEU A 138 1.65 22.13 -21.75
N ALA A 139 2.22 21.44 -22.74
CA ALA A 139 2.07 20.00 -22.90
C ALA A 139 2.67 19.24 -21.71
N LEU A 140 3.86 19.63 -21.24
CA LEU A 140 4.50 19.04 -20.06
C LEU A 140 3.72 19.32 -18.77
N ALA A 141 3.23 20.54 -18.58
CA ALA A 141 2.41 20.90 -17.43
C ALA A 141 1.10 20.09 -17.40
N LEU A 142 0.45 19.93 -18.56
CA LEU A 142 -0.75 19.11 -18.70
C LEU A 142 -0.46 17.63 -18.43
N ALA A 143 0.63 17.08 -18.97
CA ALA A 143 1.04 15.71 -18.72
C ALA A 143 1.31 15.47 -17.22
N ALA A 144 2.05 16.37 -16.56
CA ALA A 144 2.31 16.30 -15.13
C ALA A 144 1.01 16.36 -14.31
N TYR A 145 0.09 17.27 -14.66
CA TYR A 145 -1.21 17.38 -14.02
C TYR A 145 -2.05 16.10 -14.15
N LEU A 146 -2.11 15.51 -15.35
CA LEU A 146 -2.84 14.25 -15.58
C LEU A 146 -2.21 13.09 -14.82
N ILE A 147 -0.88 13.01 -14.75
CA ILE A 147 -0.16 11.99 -13.96
C ILE A 147 -0.48 12.15 -12.46
N VAL A 148 -0.46 13.36 -11.92
CA VAL A 148 -0.78 13.62 -10.52
C VAL A 148 -2.24 13.27 -10.22
N ARG A 149 -3.18 13.71 -11.07
CA ARG A 149 -4.62 13.48 -10.89
C ARG A 149 -5.01 12.01 -11.01
N THR A 150 -4.45 11.28 -11.98
CA THR A 150 -4.71 9.84 -12.11
C THR A 150 -4.13 9.08 -10.93
N ARG A 151 -2.94 9.46 -10.45
CA ARG A 151 -2.34 8.87 -9.26
C ARG A 151 -3.12 9.15 -7.98
N SER A 152 -3.61 10.37 -7.77
CA SER A 152 -4.39 10.69 -6.56
C SER A 152 -5.65 9.83 -6.50
N HIS A 153 -6.42 9.72 -7.58
CA HIS A 153 -7.60 8.87 -7.62
C HIS A 153 -7.30 7.38 -7.36
N VAL A 154 -6.15 6.87 -7.83
CA VAL A 154 -5.74 5.48 -7.57
C VAL A 154 -5.31 5.28 -6.11
N VAL A 155 -4.57 6.24 -5.55
CA VAL A 155 -4.13 6.22 -4.14
C VAL A 155 -5.34 6.32 -3.21
N ASP A 156 -6.29 7.21 -3.50
CA ASP A 156 -7.51 7.37 -2.70
C ASP A 156 -8.34 6.08 -2.67
N ARG A 157 -8.51 5.42 -3.82
CA ARG A 157 -9.19 4.11 -3.89
C ARG A 157 -8.48 3.03 -3.09
N ARG A 158 -7.14 2.99 -3.13
CA ARG A 158 -6.35 2.04 -2.35
C ARG A 158 -6.43 2.33 -0.86
N ASN A 159 -6.35 3.60 -0.47
CA ASN A 159 -6.45 4.03 0.92
C ASN A 159 -7.86 3.75 1.48
N ALA A 160 -8.91 3.99 0.70
CA ALA A 160 -10.28 3.66 1.08
C ALA A 160 -10.48 2.15 1.30
N LYS A 161 -9.92 1.30 0.41
CA LYS A 161 -9.94 -0.16 0.60
C LYS A 161 -9.19 -0.60 1.85
N LYS A 162 -7.98 -0.06 2.07
CA LYS A 162 -7.19 -0.35 3.27
C LYS A 162 -7.90 0.08 4.56
N ALA A 163 -8.54 1.25 4.56
CA ALA A 163 -9.32 1.72 5.70
C ALA A 163 -10.48 0.77 5.99
N LEU A 164 -11.22 0.36 4.95
CA LEU A 164 -12.31 -0.59 5.09
C LEU A 164 -11.85 -1.96 5.60
N GLU A 165 -10.72 -2.48 5.10
CA GLU A 165 -10.12 -3.72 5.60
C GLU A 165 -9.67 -3.60 7.06
N ALA A 166 -9.12 -2.45 7.45
CA ALA A 166 -8.73 -2.18 8.83
C ALA A 166 -9.94 -2.09 9.76
N ASP A 167 -11.02 -1.42 9.35
CA ASP A 167 -12.28 -1.33 10.10
C ASP A 167 -12.93 -2.70 10.27
N TYR A 168 -12.91 -3.53 9.22
CA TYR A 168 -13.37 -4.90 9.28
C TYR A 168 -12.53 -5.75 10.23
N ALA A 169 -11.20 -5.64 10.15
CA ALA A 169 -10.29 -6.36 11.05
C ALA A 169 -10.52 -5.96 12.52
N ALA A 170 -10.76 -4.68 12.80
CA ALA A 170 -11.07 -4.19 14.14
C ALA A 170 -12.40 -4.76 14.66
N ALA A 171 -13.46 -4.76 13.83
CA ALA A 171 -14.74 -5.37 14.19
C ALA A 171 -14.61 -6.88 14.41
N HIS A 172 -13.83 -7.57 13.58
CA HIS A 172 -13.57 -9.00 13.71
C HIS A 172 -12.79 -9.34 14.98
N ALA A 173 -11.84 -8.50 15.39
CA ALA A 173 -11.11 -8.66 16.65
C ALA A 173 -12.03 -8.55 17.87
N VAL A 174 -13.03 -7.66 17.83
CA VAL A 174 -14.07 -7.58 18.88
C VAL A 174 -14.93 -8.84 18.90
N TYR A 175 -15.33 -9.33 17.73
CA TYR A 175 -16.06 -10.60 17.62
C TYR A 175 -15.26 -11.75 18.25
N SER A 176 -13.98 -11.91 17.88
CA SER A 176 -13.15 -13.00 18.40
C SER A 176 -12.94 -12.87 19.90
N GLU A 177 -12.71 -11.66 20.43
CA GLU A 177 -12.61 -11.43 21.88
C GLU A 177 -13.83 -11.99 22.64
N VAL A 178 -15.05 -11.69 22.16
CA VAL A 178 -16.28 -12.14 22.81
C VAL A 178 -16.51 -13.63 22.63
N ALA A 179 -16.33 -14.13 21.40
CA ALA A 179 -16.51 -15.53 21.06
C ALA A 179 -15.53 -16.42 21.85
N ASP A 180 -14.26 -16.04 21.92
CA ASP A 180 -13.22 -16.77 22.65
C ASP A 180 -13.46 -16.71 24.16
N ALA A 181 -13.86 -15.55 24.70
CA ALA A 181 -14.17 -15.42 26.13
C ALA A 181 -15.38 -16.27 26.54
N TYR A 182 -16.42 -16.30 25.70
CA TYR A 182 -17.60 -17.13 25.96
C TYR A 182 -17.29 -18.62 25.75
N ALA A 183 -16.55 -18.98 24.70
CA ALA A 183 -16.10 -20.35 24.46
C ALA A 183 -15.21 -20.86 25.61
N ALA A 184 -14.29 -20.04 26.13
CA ALA A 184 -13.47 -20.39 27.28
C ALA A 184 -14.30 -20.63 28.55
N TYR A 185 -15.39 -19.88 28.73
CA TYR A 185 -16.35 -20.13 29.80
C TYR A 185 -17.08 -21.47 29.61
N LEU A 186 -17.59 -21.76 28.41
CA LEU A 186 -18.27 -23.01 28.10
C LEU A 186 -17.35 -24.23 28.20
N ALA A 187 -16.07 -24.06 27.86
CA ALA A 187 -15.06 -25.12 27.86
C ALA A 187 -14.57 -25.50 29.26
N ASP A 188 -14.73 -24.63 30.26
CA ASP A 188 -14.36 -24.91 31.65
C ASP A 188 -15.58 -25.38 32.46
N PRO A 189 -15.68 -26.69 32.81
CA PRO A 189 -16.79 -27.22 33.60
C PRO A 189 -16.85 -26.64 35.03
N TYR A 190 -15.76 -26.07 35.54
CA TYR A 190 -15.73 -25.46 36.87
C TYR A 190 -16.16 -23.99 36.87
N SER A 191 -16.33 -23.39 35.70
CA SER A 191 -16.70 -21.98 35.56
C SER A 191 -18.07 -21.68 36.19
N ILE A 192 -18.98 -22.66 36.27
CA ILE A 192 -20.29 -22.58 36.93
C ILE A 192 -20.17 -22.18 38.40
N PHE A 193 -19.11 -22.61 39.11
CA PHE A 193 -18.93 -22.28 40.52
C PHE A 193 -18.49 -20.82 40.75
N ILE A 194 -17.97 -20.17 39.70
CA ILE A 194 -17.49 -18.80 39.75
C ILE A 194 -18.53 -17.84 39.15
N ARG A 195 -19.20 -18.27 38.08
CA ARG A 195 -20.10 -17.46 37.26
C ARG A 195 -21.42 -18.20 36.96
N PRO A 196 -22.20 -18.60 37.99
CA PRO A 196 -23.38 -19.43 37.79
C PRO A 196 -24.49 -18.74 36.99
N LEU A 197 -24.59 -17.41 37.09
CA LEU A 197 -25.64 -16.65 36.43
C LEU A 197 -25.49 -16.57 34.90
N LEU A 198 -24.31 -16.90 34.35
CA LEU A 198 -24.12 -16.99 32.90
C LEU A 198 -24.85 -18.18 32.27
N ASP A 199 -25.32 -19.12 33.09
CA ASP A 199 -26.15 -20.27 32.66
C ASP A 199 -27.65 -20.04 32.85
N ASP A 200 -28.03 -19.02 33.61
CA ASP A 200 -29.41 -18.73 33.91
C ASP A 200 -29.98 -17.79 32.83
N LEU A 201 -30.76 -18.34 31.91
CA LEU A 201 -31.42 -17.56 30.85
C LEU A 201 -32.58 -16.70 31.38
N THR A 202 -33.00 -16.88 32.64
CA THR A 202 -33.99 -16.00 33.27
C THR A 202 -33.35 -14.71 33.81
N GLU A 203 -32.02 -14.70 34.01
CA GLU A 203 -31.27 -13.50 34.39
C GLU A 203 -31.23 -12.50 33.21
N PRO A 204 -31.77 -11.29 33.36
CA PRO A 204 -31.92 -10.34 32.25
C PRO A 204 -30.61 -9.99 31.55
N ARG A 205 -29.50 -9.92 32.28
CA ARG A 205 -28.18 -9.59 31.71
C ARG A 205 -27.65 -10.72 30.83
N THR A 206 -27.86 -11.96 31.25
CA THR A 206 -27.47 -13.15 30.50
C THR A 206 -28.33 -13.28 29.25
N ALA A 207 -29.65 -13.15 29.37
CA ALA A 207 -30.56 -13.13 28.22
C ALA A 207 -30.16 -12.05 27.20
N ALA A 208 -29.91 -10.81 27.65
CA ALA A 208 -29.47 -9.72 26.78
C ALA A 208 -28.12 -10.00 26.09
N PHE A 209 -27.20 -10.70 26.75
CA PHE A 209 -25.96 -11.15 26.13
C PHE A 209 -26.22 -12.22 25.07
N ILE A 210 -27.03 -13.24 25.36
CA ILE A 210 -27.35 -14.32 24.41
C ILE A 210 -28.02 -13.75 23.15
N ASP A 211 -28.98 -12.84 23.32
CA ASP A 211 -29.63 -12.15 22.19
C ASP A 211 -28.63 -11.33 21.36
N ALA A 212 -27.74 -10.59 22.03
CA ALA A 212 -26.72 -9.79 21.34
C ALA A 212 -25.67 -10.66 20.64
N PHE A 213 -25.30 -11.80 21.23
CA PHE A 213 -24.36 -12.76 20.65
C PHE A 213 -24.95 -13.46 19.43
N ALA A 214 -26.24 -13.85 19.49
CA ALA A 214 -26.96 -14.37 18.33
C ALA A 214 -27.03 -13.35 17.19
N ALA A 215 -27.43 -12.11 17.48
CA ALA A 215 -27.47 -11.05 16.46
C ALA A 215 -26.09 -10.75 15.84
N MET A 216 -25.02 -10.82 16.64
CA MET A 216 -23.65 -10.69 16.15
C MET A 216 -23.29 -11.85 15.21
N ASN A 217 -23.62 -13.09 15.56
CA ASN A 217 -23.35 -14.27 14.73
C ASN A 217 -24.14 -14.23 13.40
N ASP A 218 -25.42 -13.84 13.44
CA ASP A 218 -26.27 -13.75 12.24
C ASP A 218 -25.76 -12.68 11.26
N SER A 219 -25.16 -11.62 11.77
CA SER A 219 -24.62 -10.52 10.97
C SER A 219 -23.22 -10.77 10.41
N ARG A 220 -22.54 -11.85 10.84
CA ARG A 220 -21.13 -12.09 10.56
C ARG A 220 -20.91 -12.32 9.06
N PRO A 221 -20.15 -11.46 8.37
CA PRO A 221 -19.74 -11.75 7.01
C PRO A 221 -18.56 -12.75 7.01
N GLU A 222 -18.54 -13.68 6.06
CA GLU A 222 -17.43 -14.65 5.92
C GLU A 222 -16.13 -13.99 5.47
N GLN A 223 -16.25 -12.91 4.70
CA GLN A 223 -15.15 -12.16 4.09
C GLN A 223 -15.40 -10.67 4.26
N CYS A 224 -14.35 -9.86 4.09
CA CYS A 224 -14.44 -8.40 4.17
C CYS A 224 -15.51 -7.88 3.17
N PRO A 225 -16.59 -7.20 3.63
CA PRO A 225 -17.61 -6.66 2.75
C PRO A 225 -17.09 -5.54 1.83
N ASP A 226 -17.65 -5.41 0.62
CA ASP A 226 -17.26 -4.34 -0.31
C ASP A 226 -17.72 -2.92 0.11
N THR A 227 -18.53 -2.80 1.16
CA THR A 227 -19.19 -1.55 1.56
C THR A 227 -18.94 -1.22 3.03
N ALA A 228 -18.61 0.04 3.29
CA ALA A 228 -18.36 0.54 4.65
C ALA A 228 -19.60 0.40 5.55
N GLU A 229 -20.80 0.54 4.99
CA GLU A 229 -22.07 0.38 5.72
C GLU A 229 -22.23 -1.01 6.32
N ARG A 230 -21.84 -2.07 5.59
CA ARG A 230 -21.92 -3.45 6.09
C ARG A 230 -20.87 -3.73 7.16
N VAL A 231 -19.65 -3.21 6.98
CA VAL A 231 -18.61 -3.27 8.01
C VAL A 231 -19.07 -2.57 9.29
N GLN A 232 -19.65 -1.38 9.16
CA GLN A 232 -20.16 -0.62 10.29
C GLN A 232 -21.33 -1.32 10.98
N ALA A 233 -22.26 -1.91 10.22
CA ALA A 233 -23.37 -2.68 10.77
C ALA A 233 -22.86 -3.86 11.62
N PHE A 234 -21.88 -4.61 11.11
CA PHE A 234 -21.21 -5.68 11.86
C PHE A 234 -20.47 -5.16 13.10
N ALA A 235 -19.74 -4.04 12.98
CA ALA A 235 -19.05 -3.42 14.10
C ALA A 235 -20.01 -3.03 15.24
N VAL A 236 -21.18 -2.48 14.92
CA VAL A 236 -22.20 -2.06 15.90
C VAL A 236 -22.72 -3.26 16.69
N VAL A 237 -23.09 -4.36 16.03
CA VAL A 237 -23.61 -5.56 16.71
C VAL A 237 -22.51 -6.29 17.48
N ALA A 238 -21.28 -6.34 16.97
CA ALA A 238 -20.13 -6.89 17.70
C ALA A 238 -19.84 -6.11 18.98
N GLN A 239 -19.85 -4.77 18.91
CA GLN A 239 -19.65 -3.94 20.09
C GLN A 239 -20.82 -4.05 21.08
N LYS A 240 -22.07 -4.20 20.60
CA LYS A 240 -23.23 -4.48 21.45
C LYS A 240 -23.06 -5.80 22.21
N ALA A 241 -22.66 -6.87 21.53
CA ALA A 241 -22.38 -8.17 22.15
C ALA A 241 -21.25 -8.07 23.19
N ARG A 242 -20.18 -7.34 22.89
CA ARG A 242 -19.07 -7.11 23.83
C ARG A 242 -19.51 -6.39 25.11
N THR A 243 -20.31 -5.33 24.98
CA THR A 243 -20.84 -4.60 26.14
C THR A 243 -21.78 -5.48 26.96
N ALA A 244 -22.66 -6.24 26.31
CA ALA A 244 -23.56 -7.17 26.98
C ALA A 244 -22.79 -8.28 27.72
N TRP A 245 -21.78 -8.87 27.08
CA TRP A 245 -20.88 -9.85 27.67
C TRP A 245 -20.20 -9.33 28.93
N ARG A 246 -19.56 -8.15 28.86
CA ARG A 246 -18.88 -7.55 30.02
C ARG A 246 -19.83 -7.26 31.17
N SER A 247 -21.06 -6.83 30.87
CA SER A 247 -22.09 -6.59 31.87
C SER A 247 -22.55 -7.88 32.54
N ALA A 248 -22.80 -8.94 31.75
CA ALA A 248 -23.23 -10.25 32.24
C ALA A 248 -22.10 -10.96 33.02
N ASP A 249 -20.89 -11.07 32.46
CA ASP A 249 -19.73 -11.71 33.09
C ASP A 249 -19.32 -10.96 34.37
N GLY A 250 -19.27 -9.62 34.32
CA GLY A 250 -18.96 -8.82 35.50
C GLY A 250 -19.97 -9.00 36.63
N TYR A 251 -21.26 -9.04 36.29
CA TYR A 251 -22.33 -9.30 37.26
C TYR A 251 -22.27 -10.72 37.82
N ALA A 252 -22.09 -11.71 36.96
CA ALA A 252 -22.01 -13.11 37.35
C ALA A 252 -20.82 -13.38 38.28
N ARG A 253 -19.66 -12.75 38.05
CA ARG A 253 -18.50 -12.82 38.96
C ARG A 253 -18.74 -12.12 40.29
N THR A 254 -19.44 -10.98 40.26
CA THR A 254 -19.75 -10.20 41.46
C THR A 254 -20.73 -10.92 42.37
N MET A 255 -21.74 -11.54 41.77
CA MET A 255 -22.71 -12.36 42.51
C MET A 255 -22.10 -13.69 42.92
N GLY A 256 -21.41 -14.38 42.00
CA GLY A 256 -20.82 -15.69 42.23
C GLY A 256 -21.83 -16.72 42.71
N LEU A 257 -21.32 -17.85 43.21
CA LEU A 257 -22.15 -18.86 43.87
C LEU A 257 -22.41 -18.43 45.33
N ARG A 258 -23.53 -17.73 45.58
CA ARG A 258 -23.89 -17.16 46.89
C ARG A 258 -24.35 -18.20 47.92
N VAL A 259 -23.47 -19.13 48.28
CA VAL A 259 -23.75 -20.16 49.31
C VAL A 259 -23.16 -19.72 50.66
N THR A 260 -24.03 -19.27 51.56
CA THR A 260 -23.64 -18.72 52.87
C THR A 260 -23.66 -19.75 54.00
N SER A 261 -24.42 -20.84 53.86
CA SER A 261 -24.49 -21.88 54.90
C SER A 261 -23.24 -22.77 54.88
N VAL A 262 -22.76 -23.16 56.07
CA VAL A 262 -21.60 -24.06 56.22
C VAL A 262 -21.87 -25.42 55.57
N GLU A 263 -23.11 -25.92 55.70
CA GLU A 263 -23.54 -27.16 55.05
C GLU A 263 -23.54 -27.03 53.52
N GLY A 264 -24.10 -25.94 52.98
CA GLY A 264 -24.07 -25.68 51.54
C GLY A 264 -22.63 -25.59 51.01
N GLN A 265 -21.73 -24.92 51.72
CA GLN A 265 -20.32 -24.85 51.33
C GLN A 265 -19.64 -26.22 51.33
N ARG A 266 -19.96 -27.10 52.29
CA ARG A 266 -19.47 -28.49 52.30
C ARG A 266 -20.02 -29.27 51.11
N THR A 267 -21.30 -29.10 50.78
CA THR A 267 -21.90 -29.77 49.64
C THR A 267 -21.29 -29.31 48.32
N VAL A 268 -21.07 -28.00 48.13
CA VAL A 268 -20.38 -27.47 46.94
C VAL A 268 -18.97 -28.06 46.79
N ARG A 269 -18.21 -28.18 47.89
CA ARG A 269 -16.89 -28.84 47.86
C ARG A 269 -16.97 -30.30 47.44
N ARG A 270 -17.99 -31.04 47.92
CA ARG A 270 -18.23 -32.44 47.52
C ARG A 270 -18.61 -32.55 46.05
N ILE A 271 -19.51 -31.69 45.56
CA ILE A 271 -19.89 -31.62 44.14
C ILE A 271 -18.64 -31.38 43.28
N ARG A 272 -17.81 -30.39 43.65
CA ARG A 272 -16.57 -30.08 42.92
C ARG A 272 -15.61 -31.28 42.88
N SER A 273 -15.46 -31.99 44.00
CA SER A 273 -14.60 -33.18 44.07
C SER A 273 -15.14 -34.33 43.21
N ALA A 274 -16.45 -34.57 43.27
CA ALA A 274 -17.09 -35.61 42.46
C ALA A 274 -17.02 -35.29 40.96
N LEU A 275 -17.23 -34.03 40.58
CA LEU A 275 -17.03 -33.58 39.20
C LEU A 275 -15.58 -33.78 38.72
N GLY A 276 -14.60 -33.57 39.61
CA GLY A 276 -13.20 -33.89 39.35
C GLY A 276 -12.97 -35.34 38.96
N ILE A 277 -13.53 -36.28 39.73
CA ILE A 277 -13.44 -37.71 39.42
C ILE A 277 -14.19 -38.01 38.12
N ALA A 278 -15.39 -37.46 37.92
CA ALA A 278 -16.19 -37.70 36.72
C ALA A 278 -15.48 -37.26 35.42
N LEU A 279 -14.61 -36.24 35.48
CA LEU A 279 -13.87 -35.71 34.34
C LEU A 279 -12.44 -36.25 34.21
N ASP A 280 -11.96 -37.05 35.16
CA ASP A 280 -10.61 -37.59 35.16
C ASP A 280 -10.47 -38.75 34.15
N ASP A 281 -9.62 -38.60 33.12
CA ASP A 281 -9.38 -39.65 32.12
C ASP A 281 -8.53 -40.82 32.67
N SER A 282 -7.93 -40.67 33.86
CA SER A 282 -7.21 -41.76 34.53
C SER A 282 -8.12 -42.67 35.37
N ALA A 283 -9.34 -42.22 35.69
CA ALA A 283 -10.31 -43.00 36.44
C ALA A 283 -11.03 -44.03 35.55
N THR A 284 -11.50 -45.11 36.16
CA THR A 284 -12.27 -46.14 35.44
C THR A 284 -13.65 -45.63 35.04
N GLY A 285 -14.25 -46.17 33.98
CA GLY A 285 -15.59 -45.73 33.54
C GLY A 285 -16.66 -45.83 34.64
N GLN A 286 -16.59 -46.87 35.48
CA GLN A 286 -17.52 -47.09 36.59
C GLN A 286 -17.35 -46.07 37.73
N GLU A 287 -16.11 -45.71 38.07
CA GLU A 287 -15.83 -44.66 39.07
C GLU A 287 -16.38 -43.31 38.60
N ARG A 288 -16.18 -43.00 37.31
CA ARG A 288 -16.64 -41.74 36.71
C ARG A 288 -18.16 -41.65 36.65
N GLU A 289 -18.85 -42.74 36.31
CA GLU A 289 -20.31 -42.80 36.32
C GLU A 289 -20.88 -42.63 37.74
N THR A 290 -20.27 -43.30 38.72
CA THR A 290 -20.66 -43.17 40.13
C THR A 290 -20.46 -41.74 40.64
N ALA A 291 -19.35 -41.11 40.26
CA ALA A 291 -19.07 -39.72 40.59
C ALA A 291 -20.07 -38.77 39.92
N LEU A 292 -20.44 -39.00 38.67
CA LEU A 292 -21.45 -38.19 37.97
C LEU A 292 -22.84 -38.30 38.62
N ARG A 293 -23.24 -39.50 39.04
CA ARG A 293 -24.48 -39.71 39.82
C ARG A 293 -24.44 -38.94 41.14
N THR A 294 -23.31 -38.98 41.83
CA THR A 294 -23.09 -38.21 43.06
C THR A 294 -23.22 -36.69 42.83
N VAL A 295 -22.70 -36.19 41.69
CA VAL A 295 -22.89 -34.78 41.30
C VAL A 295 -24.37 -34.45 41.14
N GLN A 296 -25.15 -35.29 40.46
CA GLN A 296 -26.59 -35.08 40.26
C GLN A 296 -27.35 -35.07 41.60
N GLU A 297 -27.10 -36.05 42.46
CA GLU A 297 -27.76 -36.18 43.77
C GLU A 297 -27.48 -34.98 44.68
N LEU A 298 -26.22 -34.53 44.74
CA LEU A 298 -25.83 -33.40 45.59
C LEU A 298 -26.25 -32.04 45.02
N ALA A 299 -26.38 -31.92 43.70
CA ALA A 299 -26.80 -30.69 43.02
C ALA A 299 -28.29 -30.40 43.20
N ALA A 300 -29.12 -31.45 43.27
CA ALA A 300 -30.59 -31.42 43.21
C ALA A 300 -31.34 -30.57 44.27
N GLY A 301 -30.64 -29.87 45.15
CA GLY A 301 -31.25 -28.93 46.10
C GLY A 301 -30.41 -27.69 46.43
N ILE A 302 -29.27 -27.47 45.78
CA ILE A 302 -28.34 -26.39 46.15
C ILE A 302 -27.84 -25.59 44.95
N VAL A 303 -27.52 -26.25 43.84
CA VAL A 303 -26.95 -25.61 42.65
C VAL A 303 -27.54 -26.24 41.40
N THR A 304 -28.13 -25.44 40.53
CA THR A 304 -28.51 -25.90 39.19
C THR A 304 -27.24 -26.10 38.37
N ILE A 305 -26.91 -27.34 38.05
CA ILE A 305 -25.80 -27.67 37.15
C ILE A 305 -26.37 -27.72 35.72
N PRO A 306 -25.79 -26.99 34.76
CA PRO A 306 -26.27 -26.98 33.38
C PRO A 306 -26.08 -28.32 32.68
N ASP A 307 -27.01 -28.66 31.78
CA ASP A 307 -26.99 -29.90 31.00
C ASP A 307 -25.67 -30.13 30.25
N ARG A 308 -25.03 -29.06 29.75
CA ARG A 308 -23.74 -29.17 29.06
C ARG A 308 -22.63 -29.81 29.90
N ILE A 309 -22.68 -29.65 31.23
CA ILE A 309 -21.68 -30.25 32.13
C ILE A 309 -21.94 -31.76 32.24
N TYR A 310 -23.21 -32.18 32.30
CA TYR A 310 -23.56 -33.59 32.28
C TYR A 310 -23.21 -34.24 30.93
N ASP A 311 -23.48 -33.56 29.82
CA ASP A 311 -23.16 -34.05 28.48
C ASP A 311 -21.64 -34.20 28.27
N SER A 312 -20.84 -33.21 28.68
CA SER A 312 -19.38 -33.28 28.57
C SER A 312 -18.79 -34.40 29.43
N ALA A 313 -19.28 -34.60 30.65
CA ALA A 313 -18.88 -35.73 31.49
C ALA A 313 -19.26 -37.07 30.85
N LYS A 314 -20.47 -37.18 30.29
CA LYS A 314 -20.94 -38.40 29.62
C LYS A 314 -20.11 -38.76 28.39
N ILE A 315 -19.84 -37.78 27.51
CA ILE A 315 -18.96 -37.97 26.34
C ILE A 315 -17.58 -38.47 26.76
N ALA A 316 -17.04 -37.88 27.83
CA ALA A 316 -15.74 -38.26 28.32
C ALA A 316 -15.75 -39.70 28.89
N ILE A 317 -16.82 -40.13 29.59
CA ILE A 317 -16.98 -41.53 30.06
C ILE A 317 -17.02 -42.49 28.87
N GLU A 318 -17.88 -42.24 27.88
CA GLU A 318 -18.03 -43.08 26.68
C GLU A 318 -16.70 -43.25 25.92
N THR A 319 -15.92 -42.17 25.84
CA THR A 319 -14.61 -42.16 25.18
C THR A 319 -13.61 -43.07 25.89
N THR A 320 -13.52 -43.00 27.22
CA THR A 320 -12.60 -43.83 28.01
C THR A 320 -13.03 -45.29 28.02
N THR A 321 -14.33 -45.58 28.17
CA THR A 321 -14.87 -46.95 28.08
C THR A 321 -14.57 -47.57 26.72
N ARG A 322 -14.69 -46.81 25.62
CA ARG A 322 -14.33 -47.29 24.28
C ARG A 322 -12.83 -47.63 24.20
N LYS A 323 -11.94 -46.76 24.70
CA LYS A 323 -10.49 -47.02 24.72
C LYS A 323 -10.18 -48.33 25.45
N GLN A 324 -10.80 -48.57 26.61
CA GLN A 324 -10.59 -49.77 27.44
C GLN A 324 -11.11 -51.06 26.79
N LEU A 325 -12.18 -50.99 25.99
CA LEU A 325 -12.72 -52.17 25.27
C LEU A 325 -11.90 -52.52 24.03
N THR A 326 -11.11 -51.59 23.50
CA THR A 326 -10.30 -51.77 22.29
C THR A 326 -8.82 -52.05 22.55
N SER A 327 -8.37 -51.94 23.80
CA SER A 327 -7.00 -52.26 24.25
C SER A 327 -6.91 -53.68 24.80
#